data_AF-A0A8T4NKE7-F1
#
_entry.id   AF-A0A8T4NKE7-F1
#
_cell.length_a   1.000
_cell.length_b   1.000
_cell.length_c   1.000
_cell.angle_alpha   90.00
_cell.angle_beta   90.00
_cell.angle_gamma   90.00
#
_symmetry.space_group_name_H-M   'P 1'
#
loop_
_entity.id
_entity.type
_entity.pdbx_description
1 polymer ?
#
loop_
_entity_poly.entity_id
_entity_poly.type
_entity_poly.pdbx_seq_one_letter_code
_entity_poly.pdbx_strand_id
1 'polypeptide(L)'
;MNFKDFFRPYSPEIRGNLEEYLRQHDGTSADNLFHGPEYFFIIRDRRLMVPDLTCVRVDQSPIPDILYFVNSDYLLESSGSGEDNMSLMWAKKGTYNPEHALRNKNWSILHLNI
;
A
#
# COMPACT_ATOMS: atom_id res chain seq x y z
N MET A 1 -23.67 -8.57 -6.54
CA MET A 1 -22.63 -7.93 -5.71
C MET A 1 -23.27 -6.82 -4.89
N ASN A 2 -23.11 -6.79 -3.57
CA ASN A 2 -23.73 -5.76 -2.72
C ASN A 2 -23.04 -4.41 -2.95
N PHE A 3 -23.77 -3.29 -2.96
CA PHE A 3 -23.18 -1.96 -3.09
C PHE A 3 -22.07 -1.70 -2.05
N LYS A 4 -22.23 -2.26 -0.85
CA LYS A 4 -21.22 -2.17 0.22
C LYS A 4 -19.93 -2.95 -0.08
N ASP A 5 -19.98 -3.96 -0.94
CA ASP A 5 -18.79 -4.76 -1.27
C ASP A 5 -17.82 -3.98 -2.15
N PHE A 6 -18.28 -2.98 -2.90
CA PHE A 6 -17.43 -2.14 -3.75
C PHE A 6 -16.37 -1.37 -2.96
N PHE A 7 -16.67 -1.01 -1.71
CA PHE A 7 -15.79 -0.24 -0.82
C PHE A 7 -15.06 -1.09 0.22
N ARG A 8 -15.24 -2.42 0.18
CA ARG A 8 -14.51 -3.33 1.07
C ARG A 8 -13.10 -3.55 0.54
N PRO A 9 -12.10 -3.60 1.44
CA PRO A 9 -10.77 -4.08 1.08
C PRO A 9 -10.82 -5.45 0.40
N TYR A 10 -9.83 -5.71 -0.43
CA TYR A 10 -9.62 -6.99 -1.08
C TYR A 10 -9.59 -8.11 -0.05
N SER A 11 -10.36 -9.16 -0.33
CA SER A 11 -10.25 -10.45 0.34
C SER A 11 -10.42 -11.54 -0.73
N PRO A 12 -9.70 -12.67 -0.66
CA PRO A 12 -9.83 -13.74 -1.65
C PRO A 12 -11.26 -14.29 -1.76
N GLU A 13 -12.01 -14.32 -0.66
CA GLU A 13 -13.39 -14.82 -0.61
C GLU A 13 -14.36 -13.92 -1.36
N ILE A 14 -14.09 -12.61 -1.42
CA ILE A 14 -14.95 -11.61 -2.06
C ILE A 14 -14.48 -11.32 -3.49
N ARG A 15 -13.16 -11.29 -3.71
CA ARG A 15 -12.53 -10.75 -4.93
C ARG A 15 -11.73 -11.78 -5.73
N GLY A 16 -11.61 -13.02 -5.25
CA GLY A 16 -10.94 -14.08 -5.98
C GLY A 16 -9.42 -13.92 -6.01
N ASN A 17 -8.80 -14.27 -7.14
CA ASN A 17 -7.35 -14.28 -7.29
C ASN A 17 -6.76 -12.86 -7.23
N LEU A 18 -5.69 -12.67 -6.46
CA LEU A 18 -5.03 -11.38 -6.27
C LEU A 18 -4.47 -10.78 -7.56
N GLU A 19 -3.84 -11.59 -8.42
CA GLU A 19 -3.21 -11.10 -9.65
C GLU A 19 -4.25 -10.69 -10.69
N GLU A 20 -5.30 -11.50 -10.86
CA GLU A 20 -6.44 -11.14 -11.72
C GLU A 20 -7.11 -9.86 -11.23
N TYR A 21 -7.29 -9.74 -9.91
CA TYR A 21 -7.83 -8.54 -9.28
C TYR A 21 -6.94 -7.32 -9.54
N LEU A 22 -5.63 -7.43 -9.31
CA LEU A 22 -4.66 -6.36 -9.56
C LEU A 22 -4.66 -5.89 -11.02
N ARG A 23 -4.72 -6.82 -11.99
CA ARG A 23 -4.81 -6.48 -13.43
C ARG A 23 -6.07 -5.70 -13.79
N GLN A 24 -7.19 -5.98 -13.13
CA GLN A 24 -8.46 -5.28 -13.38
C GLN A 24 -8.44 -3.83 -12.86
N HIS A 25 -7.57 -3.52 -11.90
CA HIS A 25 -7.57 -2.25 -11.20
C HIS A 25 -6.49 -1.27 -11.67
N ASP A 26 -5.53 -1.72 -12.50
CA ASP A 26 -4.48 -0.93 -13.18
C ASP A 26 -3.90 0.23 -12.34
N GLY A 27 -3.80 0.00 -11.01
CA GLY A 27 -3.40 1.00 -10.02
C GLY A 27 -4.16 2.33 -9.99
N THR A 28 -5.31 2.50 -10.66
CA THR A 28 -5.83 3.85 -10.99
C THR A 28 -7.11 4.27 -10.29
N SER A 29 -7.87 3.39 -9.61
CA SER A 29 -9.05 3.84 -8.86
C SER A 29 -9.63 2.76 -7.95
N ALA A 30 -9.06 2.58 -6.77
CA ALA A 30 -9.82 2.20 -5.58
C ALA A 30 -9.04 2.63 -4.34
N ASP A 31 -9.62 3.56 -3.58
CA ASP A 31 -9.19 3.79 -2.21
C ASP A 31 -9.53 2.53 -1.40
N ASN A 32 -8.63 2.15 -0.49
CA ASN A 32 -8.82 1.02 0.43
C ASN A 32 -8.80 -0.36 -0.25
N LEU A 33 -7.85 -0.59 -1.16
CA LEU A 33 -7.66 -1.89 -1.82
C LEU A 33 -7.33 -3.01 -0.85
N PHE A 34 -6.62 -2.74 0.24
CA PHE A 34 -6.10 -3.75 1.15
C PHE A 34 -6.29 -3.31 2.60
N HIS A 35 -6.37 -4.29 3.49
CA HIS A 35 -6.35 -4.08 4.93
C HIS A 35 -5.06 -4.67 5.48
N GLY A 36 -4.23 -3.88 6.15
CA GLY A 36 -2.98 -4.34 6.77
C GLY A 36 -1.83 -4.72 5.80
N PRO A 37 -0.57 -4.63 6.25
CA PRO A 37 0.62 -4.70 5.39
C PRO A 37 0.90 -6.07 4.74
N GLU A 38 0.15 -7.12 5.04
CA GLU A 38 0.37 -8.47 4.52
C GLU A 38 0.48 -8.53 3.00
N TYR A 39 -0.36 -7.78 2.28
CA TYR A 39 -0.33 -7.78 0.83
C TYR A 39 0.88 -7.05 0.26
N PHE A 40 1.49 -6.12 1.00
CA PHE A 40 2.76 -5.51 0.59
C PHE A 40 3.85 -6.59 0.50
N PHE A 41 3.96 -7.43 1.52
CA PHE A 41 4.93 -8.53 1.52
C PHE A 41 4.66 -9.56 0.42
N ILE A 42 3.40 -9.94 0.21
CA ILE A 42 3.02 -10.86 -0.86
C ILE A 42 3.40 -10.30 -2.24
N ILE A 43 3.08 -9.04 -2.50
CA ILE A 43 3.35 -8.36 -3.78
C ILE A 43 4.86 -8.18 -3.98
N ARG A 44 5.60 -7.86 -2.91
CA ARG A 44 7.07 -7.79 -2.91
C ARG A 44 7.69 -9.13 -3.28
N ASP A 45 7.29 -10.19 -2.60
CA ASP A 45 7.88 -11.52 -2.78
C ASP A 45 7.58 -12.08 -4.18
N ARG A 46 6.48 -11.64 -4.79
CA ARG A 46 6.13 -11.92 -6.20
C ARG A 46 6.83 -11.01 -7.21
N ARG A 47 7.64 -10.05 -6.77
CA ARG A 47 8.36 -9.08 -7.62
C ARG A 47 7.46 -8.28 -8.56
N LEU A 48 6.25 -7.94 -8.09
CA LEU A 48 5.29 -7.12 -8.84
C LEU A 48 5.55 -5.62 -8.64
N MET A 49 6.51 -5.24 -7.79
CA MET A 49 6.84 -3.83 -7.54
C MET A 49 7.93 -3.34 -8.48
N VAL A 50 7.82 -2.06 -8.84
CA VAL A 50 8.85 -1.29 -9.55
C VAL A 50 9.54 -0.38 -8.54
N PRO A 51 10.83 -0.61 -8.23
CA PRO A 51 11.58 0.28 -7.34
C PRO A 51 11.51 1.74 -7.79
N ASP A 52 11.46 2.63 -6.81
CA ASP A 52 11.36 4.09 -6.90
C ASP A 52 10.10 4.62 -7.60
N LEU A 53 9.21 3.74 -8.06
CA LEU A 53 7.95 4.07 -8.72
C LEU A 53 6.72 3.54 -7.97
N THR A 54 6.76 2.31 -7.46
CA THR A 54 5.67 1.74 -6.68
C THR A 54 5.46 2.55 -5.40
N CYS A 55 4.20 2.89 -5.12
CA CYS A 55 3.82 3.65 -3.94
C CYS A 55 2.76 2.93 -3.11
N VAL A 56 2.81 3.05 -1.79
CA VAL A 56 1.75 2.64 -0.86
C VAL A 56 1.09 3.90 -0.31
N ARG A 57 -0.21 4.07 -0.53
CA ARG A 57 -1.04 5.10 0.10
C ARG A 57 -1.81 4.50 1.26
N VAL A 58 -1.82 5.17 2.41
CA VAL A 58 -2.55 4.75 3.60
C VAL A 58 -3.64 5.78 3.89
N ASP A 59 -4.89 5.33 3.93
CA ASP A 59 -6.01 6.18 4.33
C ASP A 59 -6.06 6.20 5.86
N GLN A 60 -5.76 7.38 6.41
CA GLN A 60 -5.87 7.65 7.83
C GLN A 60 -6.89 8.77 8.02
N SER A 61 -8.18 8.48 8.16
CA SER A 61 -9.12 9.50 8.66
C SER A 61 -8.70 9.92 10.09
N PRO A 62 -8.37 11.20 10.42
CA PRO A 62 -8.51 12.50 9.73
C PRO A 62 -7.18 13.19 9.32
N ILE A 63 -6.11 12.44 9.16
CA ILE A 63 -4.75 12.87 8.80
C ILE A 63 -4.61 12.91 7.26
N PRO A 64 -3.76 13.80 6.69
CA PRO A 64 -3.46 13.73 5.26
C PRO A 64 -2.98 12.33 4.87
N ASP A 65 -3.50 11.83 3.75
CA ASP A 65 -3.09 10.57 3.13
C ASP A 65 -1.57 10.39 3.17
N ILE A 66 -1.08 9.33 3.82
CA ILE A 66 0.36 9.09 3.89
C ILE A 66 0.78 8.24 2.70
N LEU A 67 1.77 8.73 1.95
CA LEU A 67 2.36 8.04 0.81
C LEU A 67 3.78 7.57 1.14
N TYR A 68 4.05 6.29 0.85
CA TYR A 68 5.36 5.65 0.97
C TYR A 68 5.83 5.18 -0.40
N PHE A 69 7.11 5.38 -0.71
CA PHE A 69 7.75 4.88 -1.92
C PHE A 69 8.46 3.56 -1.64
N VAL A 70 8.48 2.65 -2.61
CA VAL A 70 9.31 1.43 -2.54
C VAL A 70 10.69 1.75 -3.08
N ASN A 71 11.75 1.53 -2.31
CA ASN A 71 13.13 1.81 -2.74
C ASN A 71 13.76 0.66 -3.55
N SER A 72 15.02 0.84 -3.95
CA SER A 72 15.85 -0.16 -4.66
C SER A 72 15.92 -1.54 -4.00
N ASP A 73 15.72 -1.60 -2.68
CA ASP A 73 15.84 -2.82 -1.87
C ASP A 73 14.44 -3.39 -1.51
N TYR A 74 13.38 -2.87 -2.16
CA TYR A 74 11.99 -3.21 -1.89
C TYR A 74 11.52 -2.93 -0.45
N LEU A 75 12.07 -1.89 0.16
CA LEU A 75 11.66 -1.38 1.47
C LEU A 75 10.83 -0.11 1.28
N LEU A 76 9.94 0.16 2.24
CA LEU A 76 9.17 1.40 2.23
C LEU A 76 10.02 2.57 2.73
N GLU A 77 9.93 3.67 2.01
CA GLU A 77 10.54 4.95 2.32
C GLU A 77 9.47 6.03 2.45
N SER A 78 9.54 6.72 3.58
CA SER A 78 8.73 7.87 3.90
C SER A 78 9.23 9.13 3.21
N SER A 79 8.33 9.91 2.62
CA SER A 79 8.59 11.30 2.23
C SER A 79 8.42 12.34 3.36
N GLY A 80 8.42 11.95 4.65
CA GLY A 80 8.49 12.91 5.78
C GLY A 80 8.67 12.37 7.25
N SER A 81 8.26 13.16 8.27
CA SER A 81 8.57 13.34 9.72
C SER A 81 7.39 13.64 10.66
N GLY A 82 7.30 12.81 11.69
CA GLY A 82 6.41 12.83 12.84
C GLY A 82 6.14 11.36 13.17
N GLU A 83 5.88 11.05 14.44
CA GLU A 83 5.90 9.65 14.92
C GLU A 83 4.91 8.74 14.19
N ASP A 84 3.79 9.32 13.71
CA ASP A 84 2.78 8.64 12.88
C ASP A 84 2.50 9.35 11.54
N ASN A 85 3.15 10.48 11.25
CA ASN A 85 2.76 11.36 10.17
C ASN A 85 3.89 12.29 9.74
N MET A 86 4.06 12.54 8.45
CA MET A 86 5.39 12.71 7.89
C MET A 86 5.67 14.10 7.20
N SER A 87 6.35 15.06 7.86
CA SER A 87 7.09 16.26 7.35
C SER A 87 8.63 16.11 7.01
N LEU A 88 9.34 16.97 6.32
CA LEU A 88 10.75 16.70 5.95
C LEU A 88 11.76 16.53 7.13
N MET A 89 12.67 15.53 7.08
CA MET A 89 14.17 15.68 7.19
C MET A 89 15.01 14.43 7.60
N TRP A 90 14.46 13.31 8.11
CA TRP A 90 15.31 12.25 8.71
C TRP A 90 15.00 10.77 8.39
N ALA A 91 14.16 10.46 7.41
CA ALA A 91 13.98 9.05 7.01
C ALA A 91 15.29 8.49 6.41
N LYS A 92 15.89 7.47 7.03
CA LYS A 92 17.04 6.75 6.49
C LYS A 92 16.58 5.58 5.62
N LYS A 93 17.37 5.23 4.61
CA LYS A 93 17.20 4.04 3.76
C LYS A 93 16.85 2.81 4.60
N GLY A 94 15.69 2.18 4.34
CA GLY A 94 15.27 0.94 5.00
C GLY A 94 14.78 1.03 6.45
N THR A 95 14.34 2.20 6.91
CA THR A 95 13.96 2.41 8.33
C THR A 95 12.48 2.13 8.64
N TYR A 96 11.60 2.08 7.65
CA TYR A 96 10.17 1.94 7.89
C TYR A 96 9.76 0.46 7.98
N ASN A 97 9.34 0.01 9.18
CA ASN A 97 8.74 -1.32 9.34
C ASN A 97 7.22 -1.24 9.04
N PRO A 98 6.75 -1.74 7.88
CA PRO A 98 5.33 -1.72 7.54
C PRO A 98 4.45 -2.47 8.55
N GLU A 99 4.97 -3.48 9.26
CA GLU A 99 4.19 -4.26 10.24
C GLU A 99 3.64 -3.41 11.37
N HIS A 100 4.33 -2.35 11.77
CA HIS A 100 3.94 -1.53 12.91
C HIS A 100 3.06 -0.36 12.47
N ALA A 101 3.50 0.39 11.48
CA ALA A 101 2.88 1.66 11.13
C ALA A 101 1.72 1.53 10.13
N LEU A 102 1.58 0.39 9.44
CA LEU A 102 0.45 0.10 8.54
C LEU A 102 -0.58 -0.87 9.15
N ARG A 103 -0.34 -1.35 10.37
CA ARG A 103 -1.20 -2.35 11.02
C ARG A 103 -2.62 -1.83 11.19
N ASN A 104 -3.61 -2.65 10.84
CA ASN A 104 -5.04 -2.33 10.98
C ASN A 104 -5.47 -1.07 10.22
N LYS A 105 -4.70 -0.64 9.20
CA LYS A 105 -5.05 0.47 8.32
C LYS A 105 -5.52 -0.05 6.98
N ASN A 106 -6.36 0.73 6.32
CA ASN A 106 -6.67 0.49 4.91
C ASN A 106 -5.61 1.20 4.05
N TRP A 107 -5.23 0.58 2.96
CA TRP A 107 -4.21 1.10 2.07
C TRP A 107 -4.44 0.69 0.63
N SER A 108 -3.76 1.38 -0.27
CA SER A 108 -3.73 1.11 -1.70
C SER A 108 -2.28 1.05 -2.16
N ILE A 109 -1.95 0.14 -3.08
CA ILE A 109 -0.66 0.15 -3.78
C ILE A 109 -0.87 0.63 -5.21
N LEU A 110 0.03 1.50 -5.66
CA LEU A 110 0.03 2.15 -6.96
C LEU A 110 1.30 1.76 -7.73
N HIS A 111 1.23 1.80 -9.06
CA HIS A 111 2.36 1.59 -9.98
C HIS A 111 3.06 0.23 -9.81
N LEU A 112 2.30 -0.84 -9.99
CA LEU A 112 2.81 -2.21 -10.03
C LEU A 112 3.15 -2.64 -11.46
N ASN A 113 4.03 -3.64 -11.59
CA ASN A 113 4.36 -4.36 -12.81
C ASN A 113 3.53 -5.65 -12.86
N ILE A 114 2.35 -5.62 -13.48
CA ILE A 114 1.32 -6.69 -13.45
C ILE A 114 0.95 -7.17 -14.86
#